data_AF-A0A9X9LP44-F1
#
_entry.id   AF-A0A9X9LP44-F1
#
_cell.length_a   1.000
_cell.length_b   1.000
_cell.length_c   1.000
_cell.angle_alpha   90.00
_cell.angle_beta   90.00
_cell.angle_gamma   90.00
#
_symmetry.space_group_name_H-M   'P 1'
#
loop_
_entity.id
_entity.type
_entity.pdbx_description
1 polymer ?
#
loop_
_entity_poly.entity_id
_entity_poly.type
_entity_poly.pdbx_seq_one_letter_code
_entity_poly.pdbx_strand_id
1 'polypeptide(L)'
;VVHPVLWLLLGPGLLTAGLHQRSGLVLQHRPVVLLRELNEIAQNLPDPQQQEAVTLPPGLHLQILSIPGWNYSPNHTEHLQNLQKGHGRKAKADLRRVLLRLHHLHEVGEDPVLSQPVSVNLEVVLQGLGSVVAVEERSLTGTWDVITLRRWSWRTRDGPHSRGSSSSHSTSLQGTKVTIYPKEIRTFFIHFRSSEPLADSVTSGQPQEPQEKEQDPGHGKAAWEDE
;
A
#
# COMPACT_ATOMS: atom_id res chain seq x y z
N VAL A 1 2.29 -5.62 -38.26
CA VAL A 1 2.54 -4.18 -38.47
C VAL A 1 2.71 -3.53 -37.10
N VAL A 2 3.82 -2.83 -36.86
CA VAL A 2 4.09 -2.11 -35.60
C VAL A 2 3.77 -0.63 -35.81
N HIS A 3 3.06 0.00 -34.86
CA HIS A 3 2.68 1.42 -34.93
C HIS A 3 3.39 2.20 -33.82
N PRO A 4 4.60 2.75 -34.07
CA PRO A 4 5.30 3.54 -33.07
C PRO A 4 4.61 4.89 -32.86
N VAL A 5 4.70 5.42 -31.64
CA VAL A 5 4.27 6.79 -31.31
C VAL A 5 5.46 7.54 -30.74
N LEU A 6 5.80 8.67 -31.37
CA LEU A 6 6.95 9.50 -31.05
C LEU A 6 6.49 10.94 -30.88
N TRP A 7 6.93 11.60 -29.81
CA TRP A 7 6.70 13.02 -29.58
C TRP A 7 8.03 13.76 -29.62
N LEU A 8 8.13 14.81 -30.44
CA LEU A 8 9.30 15.68 -30.54
C LEU A 8 9.04 16.97 -29.76
N LEU A 9 9.96 17.34 -28.87
CA LEU A 9 9.94 18.60 -28.13
C LEU A 9 11.09 19.47 -28.63
N LEU A 10 10.79 20.70 -29.06
CA LEU A 10 11.77 21.68 -29.52
C LEU A 10 11.52 23.00 -28.78
N GLY A 11 12.53 23.53 -28.10
CA GLY A 11 12.43 24.77 -27.35
C GLY A 11 13.63 25.01 -26.43
N PRO A 12 13.57 26.08 -25.61
CA PRO A 12 14.61 26.36 -24.61
C PRO A 12 14.76 25.21 -23.62
N GLY A 13 16.00 24.87 -23.27
CA GLY A 13 16.35 23.72 -22.43
C GLY A 13 15.52 23.62 -21.15
N LEU A 14 15.35 24.74 -20.43
CA LEU A 14 14.56 24.81 -19.20
C LEU A 14 13.08 24.43 -19.41
N LEU A 15 12.44 24.94 -20.46
CA LEU A 15 11.05 24.63 -20.75
C LEU A 15 10.89 23.18 -21.21
N THR A 16 11.84 22.70 -22.03
CA THR A 16 11.81 21.33 -22.52
C THR A 16 12.09 20.30 -21.43
N ALA A 17 12.90 20.62 -20.42
CA ALA A 17 13.23 19.72 -19.31
C ALA A 17 11.98 19.35 -18.50
N GLY A 18 11.20 20.34 -18.07
CA GLY A 18 9.94 20.09 -17.35
C GLY A 18 8.88 19.38 -18.20
N LEU A 19 8.79 19.69 -19.50
CA LEU A 19 7.86 19.04 -20.41
C LEU A 19 8.27 17.60 -20.75
N HIS A 20 9.56 17.31 -20.84
CA HIS A 20 10.09 16.01 -21.24
C HIS A 20 9.63 14.92 -20.28
N GLN A 21 9.81 15.11 -18.97
CA GLN A 21 9.41 14.11 -17.97
C GLN A 21 7.91 13.84 -18.02
N ARG A 22 7.08 14.90 -18.08
CA ARG A 22 5.62 14.75 -18.11
C ARG A 22 5.11 14.14 -19.41
N SER A 23 5.70 14.51 -20.54
CA SER A 23 5.38 13.94 -21.86
C SER A 23 5.71 12.44 -21.91
N GLY A 24 6.85 12.04 -21.32
CA GLY A 24 7.22 10.63 -21.18
C GLY A 24 6.19 9.84 -20.37
N LEU A 25 5.68 10.40 -19.27
CA LEU A 25 4.64 9.76 -18.47
C LEU A 25 3.32 9.60 -19.24
N VAL A 26 2.88 10.61 -19.99
CA VAL A 26 1.64 10.53 -20.78
C VAL A 26 1.75 9.46 -21.88
N LEU A 27 2.94 9.31 -22.47
CA LEU A 27 3.20 8.27 -23.46
C LEU A 27 3.17 6.85 -22.85
N GLN A 28 3.69 6.70 -21.63
CA GLN A 28 3.73 5.42 -20.90
C GLN A 28 2.38 5.04 -20.28
N HIS A 29 1.65 6.01 -19.75
CA HIS A 29 0.42 5.84 -18.99
C HIS A 29 -0.75 6.53 -19.70
N ARG A 30 -1.22 5.90 -20.78
CA ARG A 30 -2.34 6.44 -21.55
C ARG A 30 -3.65 6.33 -20.77
N PRO A 31 -4.57 7.30 -20.93
CA PRO A 31 -5.91 7.20 -20.35
C PRO A 31 -6.61 5.91 -20.77
N VAL A 32 -7.32 5.28 -19.82
CA VAL A 32 -8.20 4.16 -20.10
C VAL A 32 -9.60 4.71 -20.35
N VAL A 33 -10.15 4.45 -21.54
CA VAL A 33 -11.51 4.85 -21.90
C VAL A 33 -12.43 3.66 -21.70
N LEU A 34 -13.40 3.81 -20.79
CA LEU A 34 -14.44 2.81 -20.55
C LEU A 34 -15.72 3.23 -21.25
N LEU A 35 -16.14 2.44 -22.24
CA LEU A 35 -17.43 2.60 -22.92
C LEU A 35 -18.47 1.76 -22.18
N ARG A 36 -19.57 2.38 -21.79
CA ARG A 36 -20.69 1.70 -21.13
C ARG A 36 -21.97 1.98 -21.90
N GLU A 37 -22.78 0.95 -22.09
CA GLU A 37 -24.14 1.07 -22.61
C GLU A 37 -25.06 1.64 -21.52
N LEU A 38 -25.71 2.76 -21.82
CA LEU A 38 -26.61 3.45 -20.91
C LEU A 38 -28.04 2.90 -21.08
N ASN A 39 -28.40 1.88 -20.31
CA ASN A 39 -29.80 1.49 -20.13
C ASN A 39 -30.47 2.35 -19.04
N GLU A 40 -31.79 2.47 -19.06
CA GLU A 40 -32.55 3.30 -18.10
C GLU A 40 -32.28 2.95 -16.62
N ILE A 41 -31.91 1.70 -16.33
CA ILE A 41 -31.53 1.23 -14.99
C ILE A 41 -30.17 1.79 -14.53
N ALA A 42 -29.29 2.19 -15.46
CA ALA A 42 -27.95 2.70 -15.18
C ALA A 42 -27.93 4.16 -14.69
N GLN A 43 -29.07 4.88 -14.76
CA GLN A 43 -29.22 6.24 -14.23
C GLN A 43 -29.14 6.31 -12.69
N ASN A 44 -29.25 5.16 -12.00
CA ASN A 44 -29.19 5.09 -10.53
C ASN A 44 -27.78 4.80 -9.98
N LEU A 45 -26.75 4.74 -10.82
CA LEU A 45 -25.39 4.64 -10.29
C LEU A 45 -24.98 5.99 -9.70
N PRO A 46 -24.30 6.01 -8.53
CA PRO A 46 -23.76 7.24 -7.98
C PRO A 46 -22.86 7.90 -9.03
N ASP A 47 -23.10 9.18 -9.28
CA ASP A 47 -22.30 9.95 -10.23
C ASP A 47 -20.83 9.93 -9.73
N PRO A 48 -19.87 9.41 -10.52
CA PRO A 48 -18.47 9.36 -10.13
C PRO A 48 -17.87 10.75 -9.82
N GLN A 49 -18.55 11.82 -10.23
CA GLN A 49 -18.09 13.20 -10.18
C GLN A 49 -18.04 13.84 -8.78
N GLN A 50 -18.54 13.19 -7.72
CA GLN A 50 -18.56 13.81 -6.38
C GLN A 50 -17.25 13.66 -5.58
N GLN A 51 -16.27 12.91 -6.07
CA GLN A 51 -14.97 12.79 -5.39
C GLN A 51 -13.94 13.68 -6.09
N GLU A 52 -13.43 14.67 -5.36
CA GLU A 52 -12.33 15.52 -5.83
C GLU A 52 -11.13 14.63 -6.20
N ALA A 53 -10.69 14.76 -7.46
CA ALA A 53 -9.59 13.96 -7.96
C ALA A 53 -8.31 14.30 -7.20
N VAL A 54 -7.72 13.31 -6.52
CA VAL A 54 -6.44 13.51 -5.83
C VAL A 54 -5.34 13.73 -6.86
N THR A 55 -4.74 14.92 -6.86
CA THR A 55 -3.58 15.24 -7.71
C THR A 55 -2.29 15.21 -6.91
N LEU A 56 -1.26 14.56 -7.45
CA LEU A 56 0.10 14.67 -6.93
C LEU A 56 0.79 15.97 -7.40
N PRO A 57 1.74 16.50 -6.63
CA PRO A 57 2.58 17.61 -7.09
C PRO A 57 3.30 17.27 -8.42
N PRO A 58 3.56 18.25 -9.29
CA PRO A 58 4.04 18.02 -10.66
C PRO A 58 5.43 17.39 -10.77
N GLY A 59 6.24 17.43 -9.70
CA GLY A 59 7.54 16.75 -9.64
C GLY A 59 7.46 15.28 -9.24
N LEU A 60 6.29 14.77 -8.84
CA LEU A 60 6.09 13.42 -8.33
C LEU A 60 5.22 12.57 -9.26
N HIS A 61 5.57 11.28 -9.31
CA HIS A 61 4.83 10.27 -10.04
C HIS A 61 4.51 9.08 -9.15
N LEU A 62 3.26 8.61 -9.24
CA LEU A 62 2.81 7.35 -8.65
C LEU A 62 3.21 6.19 -9.57
N GLN A 63 4.30 5.51 -9.23
CA GLN A 63 4.79 4.40 -10.05
C GLN A 63 4.05 3.10 -9.77
N ILE A 64 3.69 2.84 -8.49
CA ILE A 64 2.95 1.64 -8.09
C ILE A 64 1.94 2.01 -7.01
N LEU A 65 0.71 1.53 -7.18
CA LEU A 65 -0.29 1.39 -6.13
C LEU A 65 -0.91 0.01 -6.28
N SER A 66 -0.66 -0.88 -5.33
CA SER A 66 -1.13 -2.27 -5.44
C SER A 66 -1.46 -2.85 -4.08
N ILE A 67 -2.39 -3.81 -4.04
CA ILE A 67 -2.59 -4.65 -2.87
C ILE A 67 -1.51 -5.73 -2.93
N PRO A 68 -0.60 -5.81 -1.94
CA PRO A 68 0.44 -6.83 -1.95
C PRO A 68 -0.19 -8.23 -2.01
N GLY A 69 0.44 -9.10 -2.81
CA GLY A 69 -0.04 -10.46 -3.07
C GLY A 69 -0.24 -11.29 -1.80
N TRP A 70 -0.96 -12.41 -1.96
CA TRP A 70 -1.41 -13.23 -0.84
C TRP A 70 -0.25 -13.76 0.03
N ASN A 71 -0.46 -13.76 1.35
CA ASN A 71 0.46 -14.30 2.37
C ASN A 71 1.84 -13.63 2.55
N TYR A 72 2.10 -12.46 1.94
CA TYR A 72 3.35 -11.75 2.20
C TYR A 72 3.34 -11.09 3.60
N SER A 73 4.16 -11.60 4.53
CA SER A 73 4.39 -10.93 5.82
C SER A 73 5.28 -9.71 5.60
N PRO A 74 4.97 -8.54 6.20
CA PRO A 74 5.88 -7.40 6.14
C PRO A 74 7.23 -7.69 6.80
N ASN A 75 7.27 -8.68 7.71
CA ASN A 75 8.51 -9.22 8.24
C ASN A 75 9.07 -10.29 7.31
N HIS A 76 10.10 -9.93 6.55
CA HIS A 76 10.71 -10.83 5.57
C HIS A 76 11.27 -12.12 6.20
N THR A 77 11.89 -12.03 7.38
CA THR A 77 12.45 -13.19 8.08
C THR A 77 11.35 -14.17 8.47
N GLU A 78 10.25 -13.65 9.02
CA GLU A 78 9.07 -14.46 9.35
C GLU A 78 8.45 -15.07 8.08
N HIS A 79 8.37 -14.29 6.99
CA HIS A 79 7.88 -14.78 5.71
C HIS A 79 8.70 -15.98 5.20
N LEU A 80 10.02 -15.89 5.21
CA LEU A 80 10.90 -16.99 4.81
C LEU A 80 10.74 -18.22 5.71
N GLN A 81 10.63 -18.03 7.03
CA GLN A 81 10.40 -19.14 7.95
C GLN A 81 9.06 -19.84 7.69
N ASN A 82 8.00 -19.08 7.38
CA ASN A 82 6.70 -19.63 7.06
C ASN A 82 6.71 -20.44 5.76
N LEU A 83 7.45 -19.96 4.74
CA LEU A 83 7.66 -20.71 3.49
C LEU A 83 8.41 -22.02 3.74
N GLN A 84 9.49 -21.97 4.53
CA GLN A 84 10.29 -23.17 4.86
C GLN A 84 9.48 -24.22 5.64
N LYS A 85 8.59 -23.79 6.54
CA LYS A 85 7.76 -24.69 7.34
C LYS A 85 6.57 -25.27 6.57
N GLY A 86 6.39 -24.95 5.29
CA GLY A 86 5.29 -25.47 4.47
C GLY A 86 3.89 -25.12 4.98
N HIS A 87 3.77 -24.12 5.86
CA HIS A 87 2.48 -23.69 6.39
C HIS A 87 1.76 -22.88 5.30
N GLY A 88 1.03 -23.58 4.44
CA GLY A 88 0.09 -22.97 3.51
C GLY A 88 -1.04 -22.29 4.28
N ARG A 89 -0.81 -21.07 4.78
CA ARG A 89 -1.91 -20.21 5.23
C ARG A 89 -2.90 -20.11 4.08
N LYS A 90 -4.20 -20.32 4.36
CA LYS A 90 -5.26 -20.04 3.38
C LYS A 90 -5.03 -18.63 2.84
N ALA A 91 -4.75 -18.55 1.55
CA ALA A 91 -4.36 -17.32 0.89
C ALA A 91 -5.46 -16.28 1.06
N LYS A 92 -5.24 -15.28 1.93
CA LYS A 92 -6.16 -14.16 2.13
C LYS A 92 -5.41 -12.88 1.81
N ALA A 93 -5.95 -12.11 0.87
CA ALA A 93 -5.46 -10.77 0.60
C ALA A 93 -5.67 -9.90 1.85
N ASP A 94 -4.62 -9.19 2.25
CA ASP A 94 -4.74 -8.15 3.26
C ASP A 94 -5.19 -6.86 2.59
N LEU A 95 -6.50 -6.64 2.53
CA LEU A 95 -7.10 -5.44 1.95
C LEU A 95 -6.90 -4.19 2.81
N ARG A 96 -6.34 -4.32 4.02
CA ARG A 96 -6.05 -3.20 4.91
C ARG A 96 -4.70 -2.57 4.62
N ARG A 97 -3.97 -3.08 3.63
CA ARG A 97 -2.64 -2.59 3.28
C ARG A 97 -2.47 -2.48 1.78
N VAL A 98 -1.77 -1.43 1.37
CA VAL A 98 -1.30 -1.25 -0.02
C VAL A 98 0.19 -1.00 -0.06
N LEU A 99 0.82 -1.42 -1.15
CA LEU A 99 2.17 -1.06 -1.54
C LEU A 99 2.09 0.17 -2.45
N LEU A 100 2.71 1.26 -2.00
CA LEU A 100 2.81 2.54 -2.69
C LEU A 100 4.27 2.78 -3.10
N ARG A 101 4.52 3.18 -4.36
CA ARG A 101 5.83 3.66 -4.80
C ARG A 101 5.71 5.01 -5.45
N LEU A 102 6.47 5.97 -4.93
CA LEU A 102 6.56 7.33 -5.44
C LEU A 102 7.95 7.58 -6.00
N HIS A 103 8.01 8.29 -7.13
CA HIS A 103 9.24 8.65 -7.82
C HIS A 103 9.27 10.15 -8.10
N HIS A 104 10.40 10.79 -7.80
CA HIS A 104 10.66 12.17 -8.19
C HIS A 104 11.22 12.24 -9.62
N LEU A 105 10.51 12.94 -10.49
CA LEU A 105 10.78 12.90 -11.93
C LEU A 105 12.07 13.60 -12.36
N HIS A 106 12.44 14.68 -11.68
CA HIS A 106 13.54 15.54 -12.10
C HIS A 106 14.84 15.26 -11.32
N GLU A 107 15.97 15.50 -11.98
CA GLU A 107 17.32 15.50 -11.40
C GLU A 107 17.65 16.83 -10.76
N VAL A 108 18.60 16.84 -9.83
CA VAL A 108 19.15 18.07 -9.25
C VAL A 108 19.63 18.98 -10.37
N GLY A 109 19.07 20.19 -10.47
CA GLY A 109 19.45 21.18 -11.46
C GLY A 109 18.82 21.02 -12.85
N GLU A 110 17.97 19.99 -13.09
CA GLU A 110 17.25 19.81 -14.36
C GLU A 110 16.25 20.94 -14.63
N ASP A 111 15.52 21.38 -13.60
CA ASP A 111 14.58 22.50 -13.64
C ASP A 111 14.69 23.31 -12.33
N PRO A 112 14.71 24.65 -12.37
CA PRO A 112 14.91 25.48 -11.18
C PRO A 112 13.85 25.26 -10.08
N VAL A 113 12.63 24.91 -10.47
CA VAL A 113 11.47 24.76 -9.57
C VAL A 113 11.15 23.28 -9.34
N LEU A 114 11.08 22.49 -10.41
CA LEU A 114 10.63 21.09 -10.36
C LEU A 114 11.71 20.12 -9.86
N SER A 115 12.97 20.55 -9.76
CA SER A 115 14.07 19.77 -9.18
C SER A 115 14.26 19.98 -7.68
N GLN A 116 13.31 20.59 -6.98
CA GLN A 116 13.37 20.76 -5.54
C GLN A 116 12.71 19.57 -4.81
N PRO A 117 13.16 19.20 -3.59
CA PRO A 117 12.52 18.15 -2.81
C PRO A 117 11.03 18.43 -2.58
N VAL A 118 10.19 17.40 -2.73
CA VAL A 118 8.74 17.53 -2.62
C VAL A 118 8.24 16.81 -1.37
N SER A 119 7.48 17.51 -0.53
CA SER A 119 6.80 16.92 0.63
C SER A 119 5.33 16.66 0.33
N VAL A 120 4.84 15.47 0.63
CA VAL A 120 3.42 15.10 0.49
C VAL A 120 2.90 14.46 1.77
N ASN A 121 1.62 14.72 2.09
CA ASN A 121 0.93 14.02 3.16
C ASN A 121 0.14 12.83 2.57
N LEU A 122 0.57 11.61 2.87
CA LEU A 122 -0.03 10.39 2.36
C LEU A 122 -1.43 10.12 2.90
N GLU A 123 -1.79 10.68 4.05
CA GLU A 123 -3.16 10.60 4.57
C GLU A 123 -4.15 11.34 3.66
N VAL A 124 -3.80 12.56 3.26
CA VAL A 124 -4.62 13.37 2.34
C VAL A 124 -4.63 12.76 0.95
N VAL A 125 -3.47 12.31 0.45
CA VAL A 125 -3.37 11.70 -0.88
C VAL A 125 -4.16 10.40 -0.97
N LEU A 126 -4.25 9.62 0.11
CA LEU A 126 -4.91 8.32 0.10
C LEU A 126 -6.26 8.31 0.82
N GLN A 127 -6.81 9.49 1.12
CA GLN A 127 -8.08 9.64 1.84
C GLN A 127 -9.25 8.91 1.15
N GLY A 128 -9.24 8.87 -0.19
CA GLY A 128 -10.25 8.16 -0.98
C GLY A 128 -10.19 6.63 -0.86
N LEU A 129 -9.07 6.08 -0.37
CA LEU A 129 -8.90 4.64 -0.12
C LEU A 129 -9.22 4.25 1.33
N GLY A 130 -9.18 5.20 2.26
CA GLY A 130 -9.50 5.00 3.67
C GLY A 130 -8.66 5.85 4.63
N SER A 131 -8.94 5.71 5.92
CA SER A 131 -8.17 6.39 6.97
C SER A 131 -6.82 5.70 7.19
N VAL A 132 -5.72 6.41 6.91
CA VAL A 132 -4.35 5.91 7.08
C VAL A 132 -4.01 5.83 8.57
N VAL A 133 -3.49 4.69 9.02
CA VAL A 133 -3.11 4.42 10.41
C VAL A 133 -1.60 4.32 10.57
N ALA A 134 -0.91 3.74 9.58
CA ALA A 134 0.54 3.61 9.62
C ALA A 134 1.13 3.71 8.22
N VAL A 135 2.34 4.25 8.15
CA VAL A 135 3.16 4.31 6.94
C VAL A 135 4.52 3.72 7.27
N GLU A 136 4.90 2.70 6.54
CA GLU A 136 6.16 2.00 6.75
C GLU A 136 6.99 2.07 5.48
N GLU A 137 8.19 2.64 5.53
CA GLU A 137 9.08 2.64 4.39
C GLU A 137 9.74 1.28 4.18
N ARG A 138 9.80 0.86 2.93
CA ARG A 138 10.29 -0.45 2.49
C ARG A 138 11.40 -0.29 1.47
N SER A 139 12.18 -1.35 1.28
CA SER A 139 13.12 -1.46 0.15
C SER A 139 12.41 -1.23 -1.18
N LEU A 140 13.17 -0.98 -2.23
CA LEU A 140 12.61 -0.81 -3.58
C LEU A 140 11.69 -1.97 -3.98
N THR A 141 12.05 -3.21 -3.63
CA THR A 141 11.25 -4.42 -3.88
C THR A 141 10.01 -4.55 -2.99
N GLY A 142 9.84 -3.69 -1.98
CA GLY A 142 8.77 -3.77 -0.98
C GLY A 142 8.98 -4.88 0.06
N THR A 143 10.13 -5.55 0.05
CA THR A 143 10.32 -6.77 0.85
C THR A 143 10.94 -6.52 2.22
N TRP A 144 11.91 -5.60 2.30
CA TRP A 144 12.65 -5.32 3.52
C TRP A 144 12.18 -4.02 4.16
N ASP A 145 12.23 -3.95 5.48
CA ASP A 145 12.13 -2.67 6.18
C ASP A 145 13.38 -1.84 5.90
N VAL A 146 13.22 -0.57 5.52
CA VAL A 146 14.37 0.29 5.20
C VAL A 146 15.33 0.41 6.39
N ILE A 147 14.84 0.37 7.62
CA ILE A 147 15.66 0.50 8.83
C ILE A 147 16.61 -0.68 9.02
N THR A 148 16.28 -1.84 8.42
CA THR A 148 17.09 -3.06 8.50
C THR A 148 18.18 -3.11 7.42
N LEU A 149 18.08 -2.25 6.39
CA LEU A 149 19.04 -2.25 5.28
C LEU A 149 20.39 -1.72 5.75
N ARG A 150 21.45 -2.46 5.42
CA ARG A 150 22.84 -2.07 5.69
C ARG A 150 23.56 -1.83 4.37
N ARG A 151 24.21 -0.67 4.25
CA ARG A 151 25.01 -0.34 3.07
C ARG A 151 26.46 -0.77 3.29
N TRP A 152 27.01 -1.49 2.33
CA TRP A 152 28.44 -1.81 2.31
C TRP A 152 29.26 -0.55 2.05
N SER A 153 30.37 -0.42 2.78
CA SER A 153 31.32 0.68 2.60
C SER A 153 32.52 0.21 1.77
N TRP A 154 32.76 0.89 0.64
CA TRP A 154 33.90 0.63 -0.24
C TRP A 154 34.92 1.76 -0.12
N ARG A 155 36.21 1.43 -0.26
CA ARG A 155 37.28 2.44 -0.35
C ARG A 155 37.40 2.90 -1.80
N THR A 156 37.19 4.18 -2.04
CA THR A 156 37.30 4.82 -3.37
C THR A 156 38.58 5.65 -3.46
N ARG A 157 39.11 5.83 -4.70
CA ARG A 157 40.38 6.52 -4.97
C ARG A 157 40.39 7.96 -4.44
N ASP A 158 39.23 8.60 -4.42
CA ASP A 158 39.10 9.99 -3.99
C ASP A 158 38.97 10.13 -2.45
N GLY A 159 39.30 9.07 -1.70
CA GLY A 159 39.11 9.03 -0.25
C GLY A 159 37.63 8.93 0.12
N PRO A 160 37.28 9.02 1.41
CA PRO A 160 35.90 9.23 1.83
C PRO A 160 35.52 10.68 1.46
N HIS A 161 35.39 10.97 0.16
CA HIS A 161 34.67 12.15 -0.30
C HIS A 161 33.38 12.22 0.48
N SER A 162 33.07 13.44 0.97
CA SER A 162 31.84 13.77 1.69
C SER A 162 30.70 13.08 0.98
N ARG A 163 30.36 11.92 1.54
CA ARG A 163 29.45 10.93 1.01
C ARG A 163 28.23 11.73 0.63
N GLY A 164 27.92 11.88 -0.66
CA GLY A 164 26.81 12.69 -1.15
C GLY A 164 25.66 12.48 -0.19
N SER A 165 25.39 13.52 0.62
CA SER A 165 24.90 13.40 1.99
C SER A 165 24.02 12.18 2.11
N SER A 166 24.58 11.06 2.57
CA SER A 166 23.72 10.05 3.16
C SER A 166 23.31 10.67 4.49
N SER A 167 22.45 11.68 4.44
CA SER A 167 21.29 11.59 5.28
C SER A 167 20.75 10.20 4.97
N SER A 168 21.10 9.27 5.84
CA SER A 168 20.09 8.60 6.62
C SER A 168 18.93 9.58 6.84
N HIS A 169 18.11 9.82 5.82
CA HIS A 169 16.71 10.21 5.99
C HIS A 169 15.93 8.98 6.47
N SER A 170 16.57 8.11 7.27
CA SER A 170 16.00 7.47 8.43
C SER A 170 15.60 8.52 9.47
N THR A 171 14.94 9.60 9.07
CA THR A 171 13.86 10.10 9.91
C THR A 171 12.90 8.93 9.95
N SER A 172 12.83 8.25 11.11
CA SER A 172 11.65 7.47 11.45
C SER A 172 10.46 8.28 10.94
N LEU A 173 9.67 7.74 10.01
CA LEU A 173 8.50 8.43 9.51
C LEU A 173 7.64 8.75 10.74
N GLN A 174 7.71 9.99 11.20
CA GLN A 174 6.95 10.45 12.34
C GLN A 174 5.67 11.03 11.75
N GLY A 175 4.77 10.12 11.36
CA GLY A 175 3.49 10.43 10.73
C GLY A 175 3.44 10.11 9.24
N THR A 176 2.49 10.75 8.57
CA THR A 176 2.04 10.46 7.20
C THR A 176 2.69 11.37 6.15
N LYS A 177 3.51 12.33 6.58
CA LYS A 177 4.21 13.27 5.70
C LYS A 177 5.58 12.71 5.28
N VAL A 178 5.79 12.61 3.98
CA VAL A 178 7.04 12.11 3.38
C VAL A 178 7.65 13.15 2.46
N THR A 179 8.97 13.28 2.49
CA THR A 179 9.74 14.11 1.55
C THR A 179 10.46 13.21 0.57
N ILE A 180 10.39 13.54 -0.72
CA ILE A 180 11.03 12.80 -1.79
C ILE A 180 11.95 13.76 -2.54
N TYR A 181 13.22 13.39 -2.63
CA TYR A 181 14.29 14.17 -3.23
C TYR A 181 14.41 13.90 -4.74
N PRO A 182 15.13 14.76 -5.49
CA PRO A 182 15.36 14.58 -6.91
C PRO A 182 15.88 13.18 -7.26
N LYS A 183 15.27 12.55 -8.29
CA LYS A 183 15.46 11.15 -8.72
C LYS A 183 15.29 10.07 -7.65
N GLU A 184 14.80 10.43 -6.45
CA GLU A 184 14.56 9.45 -5.41
C GLU A 184 13.29 8.63 -5.73
N ILE A 185 13.37 7.33 -5.45
CA ILE A 185 12.24 6.41 -5.49
C ILE A 185 12.06 5.84 -4.09
N ARG A 186 10.92 6.13 -3.47
CA ARG A 186 10.57 5.62 -2.15
C ARG A 186 9.38 4.69 -2.23
N THR A 187 9.45 3.59 -1.51
CA THR A 187 8.43 2.54 -1.49
C THR A 187 7.88 2.41 -0.07
N PHE A 188 6.56 2.31 0.08
CA PHE A 188 5.89 2.32 1.37
C PHE A 188 4.82 1.23 1.43
N PHE A 189 4.66 0.63 2.61
CA PHE A 189 3.40 0.03 2.99
C PHE A 189 2.54 1.07 3.69
N ILE A 190 1.31 1.22 3.22
CA ILE A 190 0.29 2.07 3.84
C ILE A 190 -0.76 1.17 4.45
N HIS A 191 -1.02 1.37 5.73
CA HIS A 191 -2.02 0.62 6.48
C HIS A 191 -3.25 1.49 6.72
N PHE A 192 -4.41 0.94 6.46
CA PHE A 192 -5.70 1.58 6.66
C PHE A 192 -6.40 1.02 7.89
N ARG A 193 -7.20 1.87 8.55
CA ARG A 193 -8.12 1.43 9.60
C ARG A 193 -9.15 0.49 8.97
N SER A 194 -9.42 -0.64 9.59
CA SER A 194 -10.57 -1.44 9.18
C SER A 194 -11.83 -0.64 9.46
N SER A 195 -12.69 -0.47 8.45
CA SER A 195 -14.11 -0.43 8.74
C SER A 195 -14.48 -1.82 9.25
N GLU A 196 -14.99 -1.93 10.47
CA GLU A 196 -15.77 -3.09 10.83
C GLU A 196 -17.07 -3.03 10.01
N PRO A 197 -17.52 -4.14 9.40
CA PRO A 197 -18.94 -4.23 9.10
C PRO A 197 -19.65 -4.18 10.45
N LEU A 198 -20.54 -3.20 10.62
CA LEU A 198 -21.53 -3.21 11.67
C LEU A 198 -22.43 -4.43 11.43
N ALA A 199 -22.00 -5.60 11.91
CA ALA A 199 -22.79 -6.80 11.95
C ALA A 199 -23.47 -6.84 13.33
N ASP A 200 -24.79 -6.60 13.27
CA ASP A 200 -25.82 -7.17 14.12
C ASP A 200 -25.80 -6.85 15.62
N SER A 201 -26.22 -5.62 15.95
CA SER A 201 -26.94 -5.37 17.19
C SER A 201 -28.37 -5.91 17.10
N VAL A 202 -28.56 -7.24 17.19
CA VAL A 202 -29.88 -7.86 17.36
C VAL A 202 -29.79 -9.04 18.34
N THR A 203 -30.41 -8.82 19.49
CA THR A 203 -31.00 -9.77 20.44
C THR A 203 -30.08 -10.61 21.33
N SER A 204 -29.82 -10.07 22.53
CA SER A 204 -29.71 -10.87 23.75
C SER A 204 -31.01 -11.65 23.94
N GLY A 205 -30.99 -12.94 23.61
CA GLY A 205 -32.06 -13.90 23.82
C GLY A 205 -31.46 -15.14 24.47
N GLN A 206 -31.58 -15.19 25.79
CA GLN A 206 -31.16 -16.25 26.69
C GLN A 206 -31.65 -17.64 26.21
N PRO A 207 -30.81 -18.69 26.14
CA PRO A 207 -31.29 -20.04 25.91
C PRO A 207 -31.99 -20.56 27.18
N GLN A 208 -33.30 -20.81 27.10
CA GLN A 208 -34.00 -21.63 28.10
C GLN A 208 -33.61 -23.10 27.91
N GLU A 209 -33.08 -23.70 28.98
CA GLU A 209 -32.99 -25.15 29.18
C GLU A 209 -34.37 -25.80 28.99
N PRO A 210 -34.47 -26.94 28.29
CA PRO A 210 -35.63 -27.82 28.40
C PRO A 210 -35.53 -28.63 29.71
N GLN A 211 -36.59 -28.53 30.52
CA GLN A 211 -36.81 -29.38 31.68
C GLN A 211 -36.92 -30.85 31.27
N GLU A 212 -35.94 -31.66 31.67
CA GLU A 212 -36.08 -33.11 31.73
C GLU A 212 -36.81 -33.49 33.02
N LYS A 213 -37.99 -34.05 32.84
CA LYS A 213 -38.90 -34.48 33.90
C LYS A 213 -38.70 -35.98 34.06
N GLU A 214 -37.78 -36.39 34.93
CA GLU A 214 -37.60 -37.81 35.27
C GLU A 214 -38.13 -38.08 36.68
N GLN A 215 -39.11 -38.98 36.73
CA GLN A 215 -39.84 -39.41 37.90
C GLN A 215 -39.01 -40.44 38.68
N ASP A 216 -38.94 -40.24 39.99
CA ASP A 216 -38.56 -41.22 40.99
C ASP A 216 -39.49 -42.46 40.92
N PRO A 217 -38.94 -43.68 41.09
CA PRO A 217 -39.22 -44.35 42.35
C PRO A 217 -38.03 -45.15 42.92
N GLY A 218 -37.66 -44.84 44.16
CA GLY A 218 -37.94 -45.69 45.31
C GLY A 218 -37.38 -47.14 45.32
N HIS A 219 -36.26 -47.29 46.05
CA HIS A 219 -35.88 -48.40 46.94
C HIS A 219 -35.93 -49.89 46.49
N GLY A 220 -34.76 -50.54 46.56
CA GLY A 220 -34.66 -51.99 46.73
C GLY A 220 -33.21 -52.50 46.83
N LYS A 221 -32.87 -53.17 47.92
CA LYS A 221 -31.55 -53.75 48.28
C LYS A 221 -31.16 -55.02 47.49
N ALA A 222 -29.85 -55.29 47.42
CA ALA A 222 -29.11 -56.58 47.54
C ALA A 222 -27.92 -56.60 46.55
N ALA A 223 -26.63 -56.73 46.90
CA ALA A 223 -25.86 -57.74 47.66
C ALA A 223 -25.25 -58.84 46.76
N TRP A 224 -23.90 -58.80 46.62
CA TRP A 224 -22.92 -59.85 46.22
C TRP A 224 -23.13 -60.54 44.84
N GLU A 225 -22.18 -61.14 44.12
CA GLU A 225 -20.80 -61.59 44.35
C GLU A 225 -20.12 -61.86 42.98
N ASP A 226 -18.82 -62.13 43.03
CA ASP A 226 -17.90 -62.45 41.92
C ASP A 226 -18.26 -63.72 41.10
N GLU A 227 -17.88 -63.71 39.81
CA GLU A 227 -17.13 -64.79 39.14
C GLU A 227 -16.40 -64.27 37.89
#